data_AF-A0A5B8MJC9-F1
#
_entry.id   AF-A0A5B8MJC9-F1
#
_cell.length_a   1.000
_cell.length_b   1.000
_cell.length_c   1.000
_cell.angle_alpha   90.00
_cell.angle_beta   90.00
_cell.angle_gamma   90.00
#
_symmetry.space_group_name_H-M   'P 1'
#
loop_
_entity.id
_entity.type
_entity.pdbx_description
1 polymer ?
#
loop_
_entity_poly.entity_id
_entity_poly.type
_entity_poly.pdbx_seq_one_letter_code
_entity_poly.pdbx_strand_id
1 'polypeptide(L)'
;MAPPRTAAGHAAERLRVQLVSKLKGVSANPALSKQFYKAIALCDAFLHSCDNSEQGLERLKQEVKDAITASVPKRTKKAPTPKAPSRKDSQLSTTSGVSDKPSLWTLPVHRVELLAKQNTNNEYGMIAVQADEAARQERIDRKAKLKLEQKAIKKQLEEQMAVKREIRKKELVEKYREGEDIAKRVVEYQIEEEQKAVVEYQKAIKAKKERAQQVVEKKKKLASDKAKQLKEDQAFLRRVILENDEIKKKKAQAQKDKRVEMAKVQKENIEKLRQKELKRLDEQQKEVKLMQDYERSIEERAQRREAEIKAHQEKILAKYRAGGGESLQQDLKAREREDEERAMKYQMEHERKVNKMEKLNARKRSQQKKELKNYLQSQIHSLELAREREEKERAEYAREIKRSIEEDSLKAKDKARRVKEKNLQYSQDIIAQMKRDASKRYEAAADKMPHSEKVLNSNILQGKGMRQIF
;
A
#
# COMPACT_ATOMS: atom_id res chain seq x y z
N MET A 1 -13.07 3.26 -24.11
CA MET A 1 -13.00 3.93 -22.80
C MET A 1 -14.17 3.46 -21.96
N ALA A 2 -13.94 2.86 -20.78
CA ALA A 2 -15.04 2.47 -19.90
C ALA A 2 -15.66 3.74 -19.28
N PRO A 3 -17.01 3.84 -19.19
CA PRO A 3 -17.66 5.00 -18.59
C PRO A 3 -17.22 5.17 -17.12
N PRO A 4 -17.17 6.41 -16.60
CA PRO A 4 -16.83 6.65 -15.19
C PRO A 4 -17.81 5.89 -14.29
N ARG A 5 -17.28 5.07 -13.38
CA ARG A 5 -18.07 4.23 -12.48
C ARG A 5 -18.91 5.11 -11.56
N THR A 6 -20.23 4.88 -11.53
CA THR A 6 -21.15 5.59 -10.63
C THR A 6 -20.99 5.11 -9.19
N ALA A 7 -21.62 5.80 -8.23
CA ALA A 7 -21.61 5.42 -6.81
C ALA A 7 -22.09 3.97 -6.58
N ALA A 8 -23.08 3.51 -7.35
CA ALA A 8 -23.57 2.13 -7.31
C ALA A 8 -22.51 1.11 -7.75
N GLY A 9 -21.75 1.41 -8.81
CA GLY A 9 -20.64 0.57 -9.27
C GLY A 9 -19.51 0.47 -8.23
N HIS A 10 -19.18 1.57 -7.55
CA HIS A 10 -18.21 1.55 -6.46
C HIS A 10 -18.70 0.74 -5.23
N ALA A 11 -20.00 0.79 -4.93
CA ALA A 11 -20.58 -0.01 -3.85
C ALA A 11 -20.57 -1.51 -4.18
N ALA A 12 -20.90 -1.89 -5.42
CA ALA A 12 -20.83 -3.28 -5.88
C ALA A 12 -19.38 -3.82 -5.89
N GLU A 13 -18.40 -3.00 -6.28
CA GLU A 13 -16.99 -3.37 -6.23
C GLU A 13 -16.49 -3.57 -4.79
N ARG A 14 -16.91 -2.72 -3.84
CA ARG A 14 -16.61 -2.92 -2.41
C ARG A 14 -17.21 -4.23 -1.90
N LEU A 15 -18.43 -4.54 -2.30
CA LEU A 15 -19.13 -5.77 -1.91
C LEU A 15 -18.41 -7.01 -2.46
N ARG A 16 -17.97 -6.97 -3.73
CA ARG A 16 -17.11 -8.00 -4.35
C ARG A 16 -15.82 -8.22 -3.57
N VAL A 17 -15.10 -7.14 -3.22
CA VAL A 17 -13.84 -7.23 -2.45
C VAL A 17 -14.07 -7.86 -1.08
N GLN A 18 -15.18 -7.54 -0.41
CA GLN A 18 -15.55 -8.16 0.87
C GLN A 18 -15.90 -9.65 0.73
N LEU A 19 -16.56 -10.05 -0.36
CA LEU A 19 -16.86 -11.47 -0.61
C LEU A 19 -15.58 -12.26 -0.91
N VAL A 20 -14.65 -11.70 -1.68
CA VAL A 20 -13.35 -12.31 -1.98
C VAL A 20 -12.50 -12.46 -0.71
N SER A 21 -12.52 -11.47 0.20
CA SER A 21 -11.78 -11.58 1.46
C SER A 21 -12.38 -12.64 2.39
N LYS A 22 -13.71 -12.76 2.44
CA LYS A 22 -14.41 -13.82 3.19
C LYS A 22 -14.16 -15.21 2.61
N LEU A 23 -14.11 -15.35 1.28
CA LEU A 23 -13.79 -16.61 0.61
C LEU A 23 -12.42 -17.17 1.03
N LYS A 24 -11.40 -16.31 1.22
CA LYS A 24 -10.07 -16.72 1.71
C LYS A 24 -10.10 -17.35 3.11
N GLY A 25 -11.09 -17.02 3.94
CA GLY A 25 -11.25 -17.57 5.29
C GLY A 25 -12.10 -18.84 5.38
N VAL A 26 -12.77 -19.26 4.30
CA VAL A 26 -13.77 -20.36 4.32
C VAL A 26 -13.30 -21.58 3.51
N SER A 27 -12.00 -21.66 3.18
CA SER A 27 -11.41 -22.71 2.32
C SER A 27 -11.65 -24.15 2.77
N ALA A 28 -12.01 -24.36 4.04
CA ALA A 28 -12.30 -25.68 4.61
C ALA A 28 -13.70 -26.23 4.30
N ASN A 29 -14.65 -25.42 3.79
CA ASN A 29 -16.02 -25.87 3.50
C ASN A 29 -16.40 -25.68 2.02
N PRO A 30 -16.40 -26.75 1.20
CA PRO A 30 -16.60 -26.68 -0.25
C PRO A 30 -18.03 -26.26 -0.67
N ALA A 31 -19.03 -26.41 0.21
CA ALA A 31 -20.40 -25.97 -0.08
C ALA A 31 -20.54 -24.44 0.07
N LEU A 32 -19.92 -23.88 1.11
CA LEU A 32 -19.89 -22.44 1.33
C LEU A 32 -19.02 -21.72 0.30
N SER A 33 -17.87 -22.29 -0.09
CA SER A 33 -17.00 -21.69 -1.11
C SER A 33 -17.71 -21.55 -2.46
N LYS A 34 -18.48 -22.56 -2.90
CA LYS A 34 -19.31 -22.49 -4.11
C LYS A 34 -20.33 -21.34 -4.07
N GLN A 35 -20.95 -21.07 -2.92
CA GLN A 35 -21.90 -19.96 -2.78
C GLN A 35 -21.21 -18.60 -2.82
N PHE A 36 -20.03 -18.46 -2.23
CA PHE A 36 -19.24 -17.24 -2.35
C PHE A 36 -18.79 -17.00 -3.79
N TYR A 37 -18.41 -18.03 -4.55
CA TYR A 37 -18.13 -17.90 -5.98
C TYR A 37 -19.37 -17.47 -6.77
N LYS A 38 -20.55 -18.01 -6.46
CA LYS A 38 -21.82 -17.60 -7.07
C LYS A 38 -22.16 -16.13 -6.75
N ALA A 39 -21.97 -15.70 -5.51
CA ALA A 39 -22.19 -14.31 -5.09
C ALA A 39 -21.19 -13.33 -5.74
N ILE A 40 -19.93 -13.74 -5.94
CA ILE A 40 -18.93 -12.95 -6.65
C ILE A 40 -19.30 -12.83 -8.14
N ALA A 41 -19.76 -13.92 -8.76
CA ALA A 41 -20.22 -13.92 -10.15
C ALA A 41 -21.41 -12.97 -10.37
N LEU A 42 -22.34 -12.87 -9.41
CA LEU A 42 -23.43 -11.89 -9.46
C LEU A 42 -22.92 -10.44 -9.39
N CYS A 43 -21.93 -10.17 -8.54
CA CYS A 43 -21.31 -8.84 -8.48
C CYS A 43 -20.55 -8.51 -9.77
N ASP A 44 -19.86 -9.50 -10.36
CA ASP A 44 -19.17 -9.33 -11.63
C ASP A 44 -20.16 -9.10 -12.78
N ALA A 45 -21.26 -9.86 -12.84
CA ALA A 45 -22.33 -9.65 -13.81
C ALA A 45 -22.93 -8.24 -13.71
N PHE A 46 -23.20 -7.74 -12.50
CA PHE A 46 -23.70 -6.38 -12.28
C PHE A 46 -22.70 -5.30 -12.72
N LEU A 47 -21.39 -5.51 -12.46
CA LEU A 47 -20.34 -4.57 -12.89
C LEU A 47 -20.15 -4.55 -14.41
N HIS A 48 -20.57 -5.60 -15.11
CA HIS A 48 -20.49 -5.70 -16.58
C HIS A 48 -21.80 -5.29 -17.27
N SER A 49 -22.96 -5.42 -16.61
CA SER A 49 -24.20 -4.81 -17.05
C SER A 49 -24.08 -3.29 -16.86
N CYS A 50 -24.07 -2.52 -17.94
CA CYS A 50 -23.88 -1.06 -17.88
C CYS A 50 -24.99 -0.29 -17.12
N ASP A 51 -26.00 -0.99 -16.60
CA ASP A 51 -27.09 -0.47 -15.77
C ASP A 51 -26.66 -0.28 -14.30
N ASN A 52 -25.89 0.77 -14.04
CA ASN A 52 -25.45 1.12 -12.69
C ASN A 52 -26.54 1.90 -11.90
N SER A 53 -27.76 1.38 -11.85
CA SER A 53 -28.88 1.99 -11.12
C SER A 53 -28.87 1.61 -9.63
N GLU A 54 -29.39 2.49 -8.77
CA GLU A 54 -29.49 2.22 -7.33
C GLU A 54 -30.46 1.06 -7.02
N GLN A 55 -31.55 0.94 -7.79
CA GLN A 55 -32.47 -0.19 -7.69
C GLN A 55 -31.81 -1.52 -8.08
N GLY A 56 -30.92 -1.50 -9.08
CA GLY A 56 -30.11 -2.67 -9.46
C GLY A 56 -29.15 -3.09 -8.33
N LEU A 57 -28.58 -2.13 -7.60
CA LEU A 57 -27.73 -2.42 -6.44
C LEU A 57 -28.50 -3.04 -5.28
N GLU A 58 -29.75 -2.62 -5.02
CA GLU A 58 -30.60 -3.24 -3.99
C GLU A 58 -30.97 -4.67 -4.33
N ARG A 59 -31.34 -4.94 -5.60
CA ARG A 59 -31.58 -6.32 -6.08
C ARG A 59 -30.32 -7.18 -5.95
N LEU A 60 -29.15 -6.66 -6.33
CA LEU A 60 -27.88 -7.36 -6.17
C LEU A 60 -27.59 -7.72 -4.71
N LYS A 61 -27.83 -6.79 -3.76
CA LYS A 61 -27.64 -7.07 -2.33
C LYS A 61 -28.56 -8.20 -1.84
N GLN A 62 -29.80 -8.22 -2.32
CA GLN A 62 -30.78 -9.26 -1.99
C GLN A 62 -30.34 -10.62 -2.56
N GLU A 63 -29.98 -10.66 -3.85
CA GLU A 63 -29.54 -11.90 -4.52
C GLU A 63 -28.25 -12.47 -3.92
N VAL A 64 -27.30 -11.62 -3.53
CA VAL A 64 -26.09 -12.03 -2.81
C VAL A 64 -26.44 -12.60 -1.44
N LYS A 65 -27.38 -11.99 -0.72
CA LYS A 65 -27.83 -12.46 0.60
C LYS A 65 -28.52 -13.82 0.49
N ASP A 66 -29.36 -14.02 -0.53
CA ASP A 66 -30.06 -15.28 -0.77
C ASP A 66 -29.09 -16.40 -1.18
N ALA A 67 -28.09 -16.08 -2.02
CA ALA A 67 -27.03 -17.02 -2.40
C ALA A 67 -26.24 -17.53 -1.19
N ILE A 68 -25.95 -16.66 -0.21
CA ILE A 68 -25.18 -17.03 1.00
C ILE A 68 -26.05 -17.75 2.03
N THR A 69 -27.33 -17.39 2.16
CA THR A 69 -28.23 -17.95 3.19
C THR A 69 -28.86 -19.28 2.79
N ALA A 70 -28.96 -19.59 1.49
CA ALA A 70 -29.46 -20.87 0.99
C ALA A 70 -28.68 -22.11 1.49
N SER A 71 -27.48 -21.94 2.06
CA SER A 71 -26.61 -23.05 2.51
C SER A 71 -26.49 -23.24 4.02
N VAL A 72 -27.25 -22.52 4.85
CA VAL A 72 -27.28 -22.80 6.31
C VAL A 72 -28.38 -23.83 6.57
N PRO A 73 -28.08 -25.13 6.76
CA PRO A 73 -29.08 -26.05 7.25
C PRO A 73 -29.56 -25.54 8.61
N LYS A 74 -30.86 -25.20 8.70
CA LYS A 74 -31.52 -24.86 9.96
C LYS A 74 -31.24 -26.01 10.93
N ARG A 75 -30.42 -25.73 11.95
CA ARG A 75 -30.11 -26.62 13.09
C ARG A 75 -31.41 -27.30 13.56
N THR A 76 -31.59 -28.56 13.19
CA THR A 76 -32.60 -29.43 13.78
C THR A 76 -32.24 -29.61 15.25
N LYS A 77 -33.16 -29.23 16.13
CA LYS A 77 -33.02 -29.37 17.59
C LYS A 77 -32.68 -30.83 17.92
N LYS A 78 -31.59 -31.03 18.67
CA LYS A 78 -31.16 -32.33 19.19
C LYS A 78 -32.30 -33.00 19.98
N ALA A 79 -32.57 -34.26 19.67
CA ALA A 79 -33.35 -35.15 20.50
C ALA A 79 -32.61 -35.42 21.84
N PRO A 80 -33.31 -35.53 22.97
CA PRO A 80 -32.71 -35.87 24.25
C PRO A 80 -32.49 -37.39 24.35
N THR A 81 -31.27 -37.80 24.63
CA THR A 81 -30.92 -39.18 25.01
C THR A 81 -31.41 -39.46 26.45
N PRO A 82 -32.04 -40.63 26.73
CA PRO A 82 -32.46 -40.99 28.08
C PRO A 82 -31.28 -41.51 28.90
N LYS A 83 -31.23 -41.07 30.16
CA LYS A 83 -30.29 -41.50 31.21
C LYS A 83 -30.50 -42.97 31.56
N ALA A 84 -29.41 -43.73 31.64
CA ALA A 84 -29.36 -45.03 32.30
C ALA A 84 -29.52 -44.87 33.83
N PRO A 85 -30.21 -45.78 34.55
CA PRO A 85 -30.32 -45.70 36.00
C PRO A 85 -29.11 -46.36 36.69
N SER A 86 -28.56 -45.63 37.66
CA SER A 86 -27.59 -46.11 38.64
C SER A 86 -28.27 -47.03 39.66
N ARG A 87 -27.76 -48.26 39.80
CA ARG A 87 -28.19 -49.22 40.82
C ARG A 87 -27.29 -49.08 42.05
N LYS A 88 -27.86 -48.70 43.19
CA LYS A 88 -27.25 -48.79 44.52
C LYS A 88 -28.30 -49.15 45.57
N ASP A 89 -27.86 -50.05 46.44
CA ASP A 89 -28.27 -50.34 47.82
C ASP A 89 -29.64 -51.02 48.03
N SER A 90 -29.71 -52.27 48.49
CA SER A 90 -29.36 -52.76 49.84
C SER A 90 -30.20 -52.12 50.93
N GLN A 91 -31.34 -52.73 51.27
CA GLN A 91 -31.88 -52.68 52.63
C GLN A 91 -32.39 -54.07 53.04
N LEU A 92 -31.67 -54.67 53.98
CA LEU A 92 -32.23 -55.60 54.95
C LEU A 92 -33.08 -54.81 55.94
N SER A 93 -34.28 -55.30 56.25
CA SER A 93 -34.90 -55.08 57.56
C SER A 93 -35.53 -56.37 58.06
N THR A 94 -34.99 -56.85 59.17
CA THR A 94 -35.50 -57.86 60.08
C THR A 94 -36.72 -57.37 60.86
N THR A 95 -37.78 -58.20 60.97
CA THR A 95 -38.65 -58.39 62.15
C THR A 95 -39.36 -59.75 61.95
N SER A 96 -39.03 -60.82 62.69
CA SER A 96 -39.59 -61.29 63.97
C SER A 96 -41.10 -61.56 63.97
N GLY A 97 -41.49 -62.84 64.07
CA GLY A 97 -42.84 -63.22 64.51
C GLY A 97 -43.20 -64.71 64.37
N VAL A 98 -43.30 -65.40 65.53
CA VAL A 98 -44.38 -66.36 65.91
C VAL A 98 -44.46 -67.67 65.09
N SER A 99 -43.87 -68.76 65.59
CA SER A 99 -44.56 -69.88 66.28
C SER A 99 -45.90 -70.30 65.66
N ASP A 100 -45.98 -71.56 65.22
CA ASP A 100 -47.07 -72.49 65.51
C ASP A 100 -46.93 -73.73 64.61
N LYS A 101 -46.43 -74.81 65.21
CA LYS A 101 -46.64 -76.18 64.73
C LYS A 101 -47.11 -77.00 65.93
N PRO A 102 -48.38 -77.42 66.00
CA PRO A 102 -48.77 -78.59 66.78
C PRO A 102 -48.43 -79.84 65.91
N SER A 103 -48.30 -81.09 66.34
CA SER A 103 -49.08 -81.83 67.31
C SER A 103 -48.49 -83.25 67.34
N LEU A 104 -48.19 -83.74 68.55
CA LEU A 104 -48.47 -85.10 69.04
C LEU A 104 -48.15 -86.30 68.14
N TRP A 105 -46.98 -86.92 68.36
CA TRP A 105 -46.81 -88.38 68.32
C TRP A 105 -45.82 -88.78 69.43
N THR A 106 -46.33 -88.90 70.66
CA THR A 106 -45.62 -89.54 71.78
C THR A 106 -46.39 -90.78 72.18
N LEU A 107 -45.83 -91.94 71.82
CA LEU A 107 -46.23 -93.25 72.30
C LEU A 107 -45.87 -93.40 73.79
N PRO A 108 -46.75 -93.97 74.63
CA PRO A 108 -46.50 -94.15 76.06
C PRO A 108 -45.69 -95.44 76.29
N VAL A 109 -44.36 -95.35 76.40
CA VAL A 109 -43.56 -96.47 76.94
C VAL A 109 -43.31 -96.24 78.41
N HIS A 110 -44.38 -96.38 79.18
CA HIS A 110 -44.35 -96.50 80.62
C HIS A 110 -44.49 -97.99 80.98
N ARG A 111 -43.50 -98.84 80.63
CA ARG A 111 -43.50 -100.26 81.05
C ARG A 111 -42.19 -101.05 80.89
N VAL A 112 -41.01 -100.44 81.00
CA VAL A 112 -39.73 -101.20 81.08
C VAL A 112 -38.77 -100.70 82.18
N GLU A 113 -38.98 -99.50 82.73
CA GLU A 113 -38.08 -98.91 83.77
C GLU A 113 -38.29 -99.41 85.21
N LEU A 114 -39.09 -100.47 85.41
CA LEU A 114 -39.35 -101.07 86.72
C LEU A 114 -38.57 -102.37 86.99
N LEU A 115 -37.79 -102.88 86.02
CA LEU A 115 -36.90 -104.04 86.22
C LEU A 115 -35.41 -103.73 86.06
N ALA A 116 -35.04 -102.49 85.71
CA ALA A 116 -33.64 -102.05 85.66
C ALA A 116 -33.17 -101.36 86.97
N LYS A 117 -34.03 -101.23 87.99
CA LYS A 117 -33.72 -100.60 89.29
C LYS A 117 -33.22 -101.58 90.36
N GLN A 118 -32.91 -102.83 90.00
CA GLN A 118 -32.41 -103.84 90.95
C GLN A 118 -30.95 -104.28 90.70
N ASN A 119 -30.20 -103.57 89.84
CA ASN A 119 -28.75 -103.79 89.64
C ASN A 119 -27.93 -102.50 89.72
N THR A 120 -28.36 -101.51 90.52
CA THR A 120 -27.62 -100.24 90.71
C THR A 120 -26.53 -100.29 91.79
N ASN A 121 -26.31 -101.43 92.44
CA ASN A 121 -25.21 -101.64 93.40
C ASN A 121 -24.11 -102.55 92.84
N ASN A 122 -23.86 -102.47 91.53
CA ASN A 122 -22.72 -103.14 90.92
C ASN A 122 -21.63 -102.09 90.65
N GLU A 123 -20.42 -102.29 91.17
CA GLU A 123 -19.31 -101.33 91.11
C GLU A 123 -19.01 -100.87 89.67
N TYR A 124 -19.21 -101.75 88.70
CA TYR A 124 -19.08 -101.47 87.27
C TYR A 124 -20.11 -100.46 86.72
N GLY A 125 -21.32 -100.41 87.28
CA GLY A 125 -22.36 -99.46 86.90
C GLY A 125 -22.07 -98.03 87.36
N MET A 126 -21.49 -97.87 88.56
CA MET A 126 -21.02 -96.55 89.02
C MET A 126 -19.83 -96.05 88.19
N ILE A 127 -18.90 -96.92 87.81
CA ILE A 127 -17.76 -96.55 86.96
C ILE A 127 -18.24 -96.08 85.58
N ALA A 128 -19.25 -96.74 85.00
CA ALA A 128 -19.84 -96.33 83.72
C ALA A 128 -20.54 -94.95 83.80
N VAL A 129 -21.31 -94.70 84.87
CA VAL A 129 -21.94 -93.39 85.09
C VAL A 129 -20.90 -92.29 85.32
N GLN A 130 -19.85 -92.56 86.10
CA GLN A 130 -18.74 -91.62 86.31
C GLN A 130 -17.96 -91.35 85.01
N ALA A 131 -17.76 -92.36 84.16
CA ALA A 131 -17.13 -92.19 82.85
C ALA A 131 -18.00 -91.36 81.89
N ASP A 132 -19.32 -91.57 81.90
CA ASP A 132 -20.28 -90.79 81.11
C ASP A 132 -20.40 -89.34 81.63
N GLU A 133 -20.36 -89.13 82.93
CA GLU A 133 -20.31 -87.80 83.55
C GLU A 133 -19.00 -87.08 83.21
N ALA A 134 -17.85 -87.76 83.26
CA ALA A 134 -16.57 -87.23 82.82
C ALA A 134 -16.58 -86.87 81.32
N ALA A 135 -17.15 -87.74 80.47
CA ALA A 135 -17.29 -87.48 79.03
C ALA A 135 -18.26 -86.32 78.72
N ARG A 136 -19.33 -86.16 79.51
CA ARG A 136 -20.25 -85.01 79.42
C ARG A 136 -19.55 -83.72 79.84
N GLN A 137 -18.78 -83.76 80.93
CA GLN A 137 -18.01 -82.61 81.40
C GLN A 137 -16.95 -82.21 80.37
N GLU A 138 -16.23 -83.17 79.79
CA GLU A 138 -15.25 -82.91 78.73
C GLU A 138 -15.90 -82.29 77.47
N ARG A 139 -17.11 -82.72 77.10
CA ARG A 139 -17.87 -82.10 76.00
C ARG A 139 -18.30 -80.66 76.31
N ILE A 140 -18.68 -80.38 77.55
CA ILE A 140 -19.03 -79.03 78.01
C ILE A 140 -17.78 -78.14 77.97
N ASP A 141 -16.65 -78.64 78.45
CA ASP A 141 -15.37 -77.93 78.46
C ASP A 141 -14.85 -77.68 77.03
N ARG A 142 -14.97 -78.66 76.13
CA ARG A 142 -14.64 -78.47 74.70
C ARG A 142 -15.51 -77.41 74.06
N LYS A 143 -16.83 -77.40 74.34
CA LYS A 143 -17.74 -76.35 73.85
C LYS A 143 -17.41 -74.97 74.44
N ALA A 144 -17.02 -74.90 75.70
CA ALA A 144 -16.59 -73.67 76.35
C ALA A 144 -15.29 -73.13 75.73
N LYS A 145 -14.29 -74.01 75.50
CA LYS A 145 -13.04 -73.68 74.80
C LYS A 145 -13.29 -73.16 73.39
N LEU A 146 -14.12 -73.84 72.59
CA LEU A 146 -14.49 -73.38 71.24
C LEU A 146 -15.18 -72.01 71.26
N LYS A 147 -16.03 -71.73 72.25
CA LYS A 147 -16.65 -70.40 72.40
C LYS A 147 -15.63 -69.32 72.76
N LEU A 148 -14.63 -69.63 73.57
CA LEU A 148 -13.54 -68.71 73.89
C LEU A 148 -12.66 -68.44 72.67
N GLU A 149 -12.32 -69.48 71.90
CA GLU A 149 -11.58 -69.36 70.63
C GLU A 149 -12.34 -68.52 69.61
N GLN A 150 -13.66 -68.77 69.43
CA GLN A 150 -14.50 -67.96 68.55
C GLN A 150 -14.56 -66.48 68.99
N LYS A 151 -14.62 -66.21 70.30
CA LYS A 151 -14.56 -64.83 70.84
C LYS A 151 -13.20 -64.19 70.56
N ALA A 152 -12.10 -64.93 70.72
CA ALA A 152 -10.75 -64.44 70.44
C ALA A 152 -10.56 -64.11 68.96
N ILE A 153 -11.00 -64.98 68.06
CA ILE A 153 -10.96 -64.76 66.60
C ILE A 153 -11.80 -63.55 66.21
N LYS A 154 -13.02 -63.43 66.76
CA LYS A 154 -13.89 -62.28 66.48
C LYS A 154 -13.25 -60.96 66.93
N LYS A 155 -12.62 -60.95 68.11
CA LYS A 155 -11.91 -59.77 68.63
C LYS A 155 -10.74 -59.38 67.73
N GLN A 156 -9.91 -60.35 67.29
CA GLN A 156 -8.82 -60.09 66.34
C GLN A 156 -9.33 -59.52 65.00
N LEU A 157 -10.47 -60.02 64.50
CA LEU A 157 -11.07 -59.54 63.26
C LEU A 157 -11.65 -58.12 63.42
N GLU A 158 -12.26 -57.82 64.56
CA GLU A 158 -12.70 -56.45 64.91
C GLU A 158 -11.52 -55.48 65.00
N GLU A 159 -10.40 -55.88 65.59
CA GLU A 159 -9.16 -55.09 65.66
C GLU A 159 -8.58 -54.82 64.26
N GLN A 160 -8.50 -55.84 63.38
CA GLN A 160 -8.06 -55.64 61.99
C GLN A 160 -8.98 -54.70 61.21
N MET A 161 -10.29 -54.79 61.44
CA MET A 161 -11.27 -53.90 60.80
C MET A 161 -11.19 -52.47 61.34
N ALA A 162 -10.89 -52.28 62.63
CA ALA A 162 -10.64 -50.97 63.23
C ALA A 162 -9.39 -50.33 62.63
N VAL A 163 -8.28 -51.05 62.52
CA VAL A 163 -7.04 -50.57 61.88
C VAL A 163 -7.28 -50.19 60.42
N LYS A 164 -8.01 -51.00 59.65
CA LYS A 164 -8.37 -50.64 58.26
C LYS A 164 -9.23 -49.40 58.17
N ARG A 165 -10.14 -49.18 59.13
CA ARG A 165 -10.96 -47.95 59.19
C ARG A 165 -10.10 -46.73 59.50
N GLU A 166 -9.11 -46.84 60.38
CA GLU A 166 -8.19 -45.74 60.68
C GLU A 166 -7.29 -45.40 59.49
N ILE A 167 -6.75 -46.40 58.79
CA ILE A 167 -5.95 -46.19 57.57
C ILE A 167 -6.77 -45.44 56.51
N ARG A 168 -8.00 -45.89 56.24
CA ARG A 168 -8.89 -45.21 55.28
C ARG A 168 -9.22 -43.77 55.67
N LYS A 169 -9.37 -43.49 56.97
CA LYS A 169 -9.56 -42.12 57.46
C LYS A 169 -8.32 -41.26 57.21
N LYS A 170 -7.11 -41.78 57.46
CA LYS A 170 -5.85 -41.07 57.18
C LYS A 170 -5.67 -40.80 55.68
N GLU A 171 -5.92 -41.79 54.82
CA GLU A 171 -5.89 -41.64 53.35
C GLU A 171 -6.87 -40.57 52.85
N LEU A 172 -8.07 -40.50 53.45
CA LEU A 172 -9.05 -39.46 53.13
C LEU A 172 -8.52 -38.07 53.48
N VAL A 173 -7.96 -37.92 54.68
CA VAL A 173 -7.38 -36.64 55.15
C VAL A 173 -6.20 -36.22 54.27
N GLU A 174 -5.33 -37.16 53.87
CA GLU A 174 -4.22 -36.88 52.94
C GLU A 174 -4.73 -36.42 51.57
N LYS A 175 -5.75 -37.08 51.01
CA LYS A 175 -6.38 -36.64 49.75
C LYS A 175 -7.00 -35.25 49.84
N TYR A 176 -7.60 -34.91 50.97
CA TYR A 176 -8.11 -33.55 51.19
C TYR A 176 -6.97 -32.52 51.22
N ARG A 177 -5.85 -32.83 51.88
CA ARG A 177 -4.66 -31.96 51.89
C ARG A 177 -4.05 -31.79 50.50
N GLU A 178 -3.89 -32.88 49.75
CA GLU A 178 -3.42 -32.82 48.37
C GLU A 178 -4.37 -31.98 47.49
N GLY A 179 -5.68 -32.11 47.69
CA GLY A 179 -6.68 -31.28 47.03
C GLY A 179 -6.54 -29.79 47.35
N GLU A 180 -6.29 -29.44 48.60
CA GLU A 180 -6.03 -28.06 49.04
C GLU A 180 -4.73 -27.49 48.44
N ASP A 181 -3.66 -28.29 48.40
CA ASP A 181 -2.37 -27.87 47.83
C ASP A 181 -2.46 -27.66 46.32
N ILE A 182 -3.20 -28.52 45.60
CA ILE A 182 -3.49 -28.33 44.18
C ILE A 182 -4.30 -27.05 43.98
N ALA A 183 -5.33 -26.79 44.79
CA ALA A 183 -6.13 -25.58 44.70
C ALA A 183 -5.29 -24.32 44.91
N LYS A 184 -4.38 -24.31 45.90
CA LYS A 184 -3.44 -23.20 46.14
C LYS A 184 -2.54 -22.95 44.92
N ARG A 185 -1.94 -23.99 44.34
CA ARG A 185 -1.09 -23.86 43.14
C ARG A 185 -1.84 -23.33 41.92
N VAL A 186 -3.11 -23.72 41.76
CA VAL A 186 -3.95 -23.20 40.67
C VAL A 186 -4.19 -21.69 40.84
N VAL A 187 -4.46 -21.24 42.08
CA VAL A 187 -4.62 -19.80 42.38
C VAL A 187 -3.32 -19.04 42.14
N GLU A 188 -2.17 -19.57 42.59
CA GLU A 188 -0.86 -18.96 42.34
C GLU A 188 -0.58 -18.83 40.84
N TYR A 189 -0.85 -19.87 40.06
CA TYR A 189 -0.67 -19.84 38.60
C TYR A 189 -1.58 -18.81 37.91
N GLN A 190 -2.84 -18.71 38.34
CA GLN A 190 -3.77 -17.69 37.83
C GLN A 190 -3.28 -16.27 38.13
N ILE A 191 -2.78 -16.02 39.35
CA ILE A 191 -2.20 -14.73 39.73
C ILE A 191 -0.97 -14.42 38.87
N GLU A 192 -0.09 -15.39 38.63
CA GLU A 192 1.08 -15.20 37.77
C GLU A 192 0.71 -14.89 36.31
N GLU A 193 -0.29 -15.57 35.76
CA GLU A 193 -0.77 -15.28 34.40
C GLU A 193 -1.41 -13.89 34.30
N GLU A 194 -2.23 -13.49 35.29
CA GLU A 194 -2.81 -12.16 35.35
C GLU A 194 -1.72 -11.07 35.44
N GLN A 195 -0.70 -11.28 36.27
CA GLN A 195 0.44 -10.36 36.37
C GLN A 195 1.22 -10.26 35.05
N LYS A 196 1.49 -11.40 34.39
CA LYS A 196 2.15 -11.42 33.07
C LYS A 196 1.31 -10.66 32.03
N ALA A 197 0.00 -10.90 31.99
CA ALA A 197 -0.92 -10.21 31.08
C ALA A 197 -0.96 -8.69 31.33
N VAL A 198 -0.98 -8.26 32.60
CA VAL A 198 -0.92 -6.84 32.97
C VAL A 198 0.40 -6.19 32.49
N VAL A 199 1.53 -6.85 32.72
CA VAL A 199 2.85 -6.34 32.29
C VAL A 199 2.93 -6.25 30.77
N GLU A 200 2.44 -7.26 30.04
CA GLU A 200 2.39 -7.24 28.57
C GLU A 200 1.47 -6.15 28.04
N TYR A 201 0.30 -5.96 28.64
CA TYR A 201 -0.62 -4.90 28.29
C TYR A 201 -0.02 -3.51 28.52
N GLN A 202 0.67 -3.30 29.65
CA GLN A 202 1.38 -2.06 29.93
C GLN A 202 2.52 -1.80 28.94
N LYS A 203 3.29 -2.82 28.56
CA LYS A 203 4.32 -2.71 27.50
C LYS A 203 3.69 -2.31 26.17
N ALA A 204 2.56 -2.92 25.80
CA ALA A 204 1.84 -2.57 24.58
C ALA A 204 1.32 -1.12 24.59
N ILE A 205 0.83 -0.63 25.74
CA ILE A 205 0.41 0.77 25.90
C ILE A 205 1.61 1.71 25.73
N LYS A 206 2.74 1.43 26.40
CA LYS A 206 3.96 2.26 26.29
C LYS A 206 4.44 2.32 24.83
N ALA A 207 4.52 1.19 24.15
CA ALA A 207 4.90 1.12 22.74
C ALA A 207 3.92 1.91 21.83
N LYS A 208 2.61 1.89 22.11
CA LYS A 208 1.63 2.72 21.39
C LYS A 208 1.85 4.22 21.64
N LYS A 209 2.12 4.62 22.88
CA LYS A 209 2.40 6.02 23.25
C LYS A 209 3.68 6.53 22.58
N GLU A 210 4.75 5.75 22.57
CA GLU A 210 6.01 6.08 21.90
C GLU A 210 5.83 6.23 20.38
N ARG A 211 5.09 5.31 19.74
CA ARG A 211 4.76 5.44 18.31
C ARG A 211 3.97 6.70 18.02
N ALA A 212 3.01 7.06 18.88
CA ALA A 212 2.25 8.30 18.74
C ALA A 212 3.15 9.54 18.87
N GLN A 213 4.07 9.56 19.84
CA GLN A 213 5.06 10.63 19.99
C GLN A 213 5.97 10.76 18.77
N GLN A 214 6.50 9.66 18.23
CA GLN A 214 7.31 9.66 17.01
C GLN A 214 6.55 10.24 15.81
N VAL A 215 5.24 9.96 15.69
CA VAL A 215 4.40 10.54 14.62
C VAL A 215 4.25 12.05 14.81
N VAL A 216 4.05 12.52 16.04
CA VAL A 216 3.95 13.96 16.35
C VAL A 216 5.27 14.66 16.04
N GLU A 217 6.41 14.09 16.42
CA GLU A 217 7.73 14.65 16.11
C GLU A 217 8.00 14.70 14.61
N LYS A 218 7.66 13.63 13.87
CA LYS A 218 7.76 13.62 12.40
C LYS A 218 6.90 14.72 11.77
N LYS A 219 5.67 14.91 12.26
CA LYS A 219 4.79 16.01 11.79
C LYS A 219 5.39 17.38 12.09
N LYS A 220 5.99 17.59 13.27
CA LYS A 220 6.69 18.84 13.61
C LYS A 220 7.90 19.09 12.70
N LYS A 221 8.70 18.07 12.41
CA LYS A 221 9.83 18.16 11.45
C LYS A 221 9.34 18.55 10.06
N LEU A 222 8.34 17.86 9.53
CA LEU A 222 7.74 18.18 8.23
C LEU A 222 7.16 19.61 8.17
N ALA A 223 6.55 20.09 9.26
CA ALA A 223 6.05 21.46 9.33
C ALA A 223 7.19 22.49 9.35
N SER A 224 8.29 22.20 10.06
CA SER A 224 9.50 23.04 10.06
C SER A 224 10.15 23.09 8.68
N ASP A 225 10.26 21.95 8.00
CA ASP A 225 10.85 21.86 6.65
C ASP A 225 9.98 22.61 5.63
N LYS A 226 8.65 22.47 5.70
CA LYS A 226 7.73 23.29 4.89
C LYS A 226 7.86 24.78 5.17
N ALA A 227 8.04 25.17 6.43
CA ALA A 227 8.24 26.58 6.79
C ALA A 227 9.57 27.13 6.25
N LYS A 228 10.63 26.31 6.20
CA LYS A 228 11.91 26.67 5.56
C LYS A 228 11.75 26.83 4.05
N GLN A 229 11.10 25.88 3.38
CA GLN A 229 10.80 25.96 1.95
C GLN A 229 10.01 27.24 1.62
N LEU A 230 8.95 27.55 2.38
CA LEU A 230 8.19 28.78 2.17
C LEU A 230 9.04 30.06 2.34
N LYS A 231 10.02 30.06 3.26
CA LYS A 231 10.95 31.20 3.41
C LYS A 231 11.91 31.30 2.22
N GLU A 232 12.40 30.18 1.73
CA GLU A 232 13.27 30.12 0.54
C GLU A 232 12.50 30.58 -0.71
N ASP A 233 11.28 30.11 -0.91
CA ASP A 233 10.39 30.51 -2.00
C ASP A 233 10.07 32.01 -1.94
N GLN A 234 9.78 32.56 -0.76
CA GLN A 234 9.58 33.99 -0.57
C GLN A 234 10.85 34.80 -0.86
N ALA A 235 12.02 34.31 -0.45
CA ALA A 235 13.30 34.95 -0.75
C ALA A 235 13.60 34.93 -2.25
N PHE A 236 13.31 33.82 -2.91
CA PHE A 236 13.44 33.68 -4.36
C PHE A 236 12.52 34.65 -5.10
N LEU A 237 11.23 34.70 -4.75
CA LEU A 237 10.28 35.66 -5.33
C LEU A 237 10.73 37.12 -5.15
N ARG A 238 11.27 37.48 -3.98
CA ARG A 238 11.84 38.82 -3.76
C ARG A 238 13.01 39.12 -4.68
N ARG A 239 13.91 38.17 -4.93
CA ARG A 239 15.02 38.34 -5.89
C ARG A 239 14.50 38.55 -7.31
N VAL A 240 13.52 37.75 -7.74
CA VAL A 240 12.91 37.88 -9.08
C VAL A 240 12.21 39.24 -9.24
N ILE A 241 11.54 39.75 -8.21
CA ILE A 241 10.93 41.08 -8.24
C ILE A 241 12.00 42.17 -8.38
N LEU A 242 13.07 42.11 -7.58
CA LEU A 242 14.16 43.08 -7.65
C LEU A 242 14.86 43.06 -9.01
N GLU A 243 15.14 41.88 -9.56
CA GLU A 243 15.74 41.72 -10.89
C GLU A 243 14.85 42.27 -12.00
N ASN A 244 13.54 42.02 -11.92
CA ASN A 244 12.57 42.60 -12.85
C ASN A 244 12.49 44.13 -12.75
N ASP A 245 12.58 44.69 -11.56
CA ASP A 245 12.60 46.13 -11.34
C ASP A 245 13.90 46.77 -11.86
N GLU A 246 15.04 46.09 -11.72
CA GLU A 246 16.30 46.51 -12.36
C GLU A 246 16.21 46.47 -13.88
N ILE A 247 15.61 45.43 -14.46
CA ILE A 247 15.36 45.33 -15.91
C ILE A 247 14.46 46.47 -16.37
N LYS A 248 13.40 46.80 -15.63
CA LYS A 248 12.52 47.94 -15.93
C LYS A 248 13.28 49.27 -15.87
N LYS A 249 14.12 49.48 -14.85
CA LYS A 249 14.98 50.68 -14.75
C LYS A 249 15.95 50.78 -15.93
N LYS A 250 16.62 49.69 -16.31
CA LYS A 250 17.51 49.64 -17.48
C LYS A 250 16.76 49.93 -18.78
N LYS A 251 15.56 49.38 -18.98
CA LYS A 251 14.71 49.67 -20.15
C LYS A 251 14.27 51.13 -20.19
N ALA A 252 13.88 51.71 -19.06
CA ALA A 252 13.51 53.11 -18.96
C ALA A 252 14.70 54.03 -19.25
N GLN A 253 15.90 53.69 -18.76
CA GLN A 253 17.12 54.43 -19.05
C GLN A 253 17.47 54.36 -20.55
N ALA A 254 17.45 53.17 -21.15
CA ALA A 254 17.68 53.01 -22.58
C ALA A 254 16.67 53.79 -23.44
N GLN A 255 15.41 53.91 -23.00
CA GLN A 255 14.43 54.76 -23.66
C GLN A 255 14.76 56.26 -23.53
N LYS A 256 15.24 56.72 -22.38
CA LYS A 256 15.72 58.10 -22.21
C LYS A 256 16.91 58.38 -23.11
N ASP A 257 17.88 57.46 -23.16
CA ASP A 257 19.07 57.60 -24.00
C ASP A 257 18.69 57.67 -25.49
N LYS A 258 17.76 56.83 -25.95
CA LYS A 258 17.19 56.92 -27.31
C LYS A 258 16.51 58.26 -27.59
N ARG A 259 15.79 58.84 -26.63
CA ARG A 259 15.18 60.17 -26.80
C ARG A 259 16.24 61.26 -26.93
N VAL A 260 17.31 61.18 -26.15
CA VAL A 260 18.45 62.10 -26.25
C VAL A 260 19.14 61.98 -27.60
N GLU A 261 19.37 60.75 -28.07
CA GLU A 261 19.97 60.48 -29.38
C GLU A 261 19.10 61.00 -30.53
N MET A 262 17.79 60.74 -30.49
CA MET A 262 16.84 61.28 -31.47
C MET A 262 16.82 62.82 -31.46
N ALA A 263 16.90 63.44 -30.29
CA ALA A 263 17.00 64.90 -30.18
C ALA A 263 18.32 65.45 -30.77
N LYS A 264 19.43 64.73 -30.62
CA LYS A 264 20.71 65.08 -31.28
C LYS A 264 20.60 64.99 -32.80
N VAL A 265 20.04 63.90 -33.32
CA VAL A 265 19.82 63.72 -34.77
C VAL A 265 18.89 64.80 -35.33
N GLN A 266 17.85 65.20 -34.60
CA GLN A 266 16.98 66.31 -35.01
C GLN A 266 17.74 67.64 -35.06
N LYS A 267 18.58 67.95 -34.06
CA LYS A 267 19.42 69.15 -34.08
C LYS A 267 20.41 69.14 -35.26
N GLU A 268 21.10 68.04 -35.49
CA GLU A 268 22.02 67.88 -36.62
C GLU A 268 21.30 68.03 -37.97
N ASN A 269 20.07 67.52 -38.09
CA ASN A 269 19.27 67.69 -39.30
C ASN A 269 18.84 69.15 -39.51
N ILE A 270 18.45 69.87 -38.44
CA ILE A 270 18.14 71.30 -38.51
C ILE A 270 19.39 72.10 -38.91
N GLU A 271 20.55 71.80 -38.35
CA GLU A 271 21.81 72.44 -38.72
C GLU A 271 22.18 72.17 -40.18
N LYS A 272 22.04 70.92 -40.65
CA LYS A 272 22.24 70.59 -42.07
C LYS A 272 21.26 71.31 -42.99
N LEU A 273 20.01 71.50 -42.58
CA LEU A 273 19.02 72.29 -43.33
C LEU A 273 19.42 73.76 -43.37
N ARG A 274 19.81 74.36 -42.23
CA ARG A 274 20.32 75.73 -42.19
C ARG A 274 21.57 75.93 -43.05
N GLN A 275 22.51 74.98 -43.03
CA GLN A 275 23.68 75.02 -43.91
C GLN A 275 23.30 74.93 -45.39
N LYS A 276 22.29 74.12 -45.74
CA LYS A 276 21.77 74.07 -47.12
C LYS A 276 21.09 75.37 -47.52
N GLU A 277 20.33 75.99 -46.62
CA GLU A 277 19.70 77.30 -46.87
C GLU A 277 20.76 78.40 -47.04
N LEU A 278 21.79 78.44 -46.19
CA LEU A 278 22.91 79.35 -46.35
C LEU A 278 23.63 79.14 -47.69
N LYS A 279 23.89 77.89 -48.08
CA LYS A 279 24.48 77.59 -49.39
C LYS A 279 23.58 78.01 -50.55
N ARG A 280 22.26 77.82 -50.43
CA ARG A 280 21.29 78.29 -51.43
C ARG A 280 21.27 79.81 -51.51
N LEU A 281 21.35 80.52 -50.39
CA LEU A 281 21.44 81.99 -50.37
C LEU A 281 22.75 82.47 -50.99
N ASP A 282 23.87 81.81 -50.70
CA ASP A 282 25.17 82.11 -51.33
C ASP A 282 25.14 81.83 -52.84
N GLU A 283 24.50 80.73 -53.27
CA GLU A 283 24.28 80.39 -54.67
C GLU A 283 23.38 81.43 -55.36
N GLN A 284 22.27 81.84 -54.73
CA GLN A 284 21.41 82.91 -55.22
C GLN A 284 22.15 84.25 -55.31
N GLN A 285 23.00 84.60 -54.34
CA GLN A 285 23.82 85.81 -54.41
C GLN A 285 24.85 85.72 -55.53
N LYS A 286 25.44 84.54 -55.76
CA LYS A 286 26.34 84.30 -56.89
C LYS A 286 25.60 84.37 -58.21
N GLU A 287 24.40 83.80 -58.31
CA GLU A 287 23.54 83.87 -59.50
C GLU A 287 23.09 85.29 -59.77
N VAL A 288 22.73 86.08 -58.75
CA VAL A 288 22.39 87.50 -58.90
C VAL A 288 23.62 88.28 -59.37
N LYS A 289 24.80 88.03 -58.82
CA LYS A 289 26.05 88.66 -59.32
C LYS A 289 26.34 88.25 -60.75
N LEU A 290 26.18 86.96 -61.07
CA LEU A 290 26.41 86.42 -62.40
C LEU A 290 25.37 86.93 -63.40
N MET A 291 24.11 87.14 -62.98
CA MET A 291 23.08 87.80 -63.75
C MET A 291 23.37 89.28 -63.92
N GLN A 292 23.83 90.01 -62.90
CA GLN A 292 24.22 91.41 -63.02
C GLN A 292 25.43 91.57 -63.95
N ASP A 293 26.41 90.68 -63.87
CA ASP A 293 27.56 90.64 -64.78
C ASP A 293 27.12 90.22 -66.19
N TYR A 294 26.12 89.35 -66.31
CA TYR A 294 25.52 88.97 -67.58
C TYR A 294 24.63 90.06 -68.17
N GLU A 295 23.91 90.83 -67.36
CA GLU A 295 23.14 92.01 -67.75
C GLU A 295 24.10 93.10 -68.22
N ARG A 296 25.18 93.37 -67.49
CA ARG A 296 26.26 94.26 -67.96
C ARG A 296 26.88 93.73 -69.26
N SER A 297 27.13 92.42 -69.36
CA SER A 297 27.66 91.82 -70.59
C SER A 297 26.66 91.86 -71.74
N ILE A 298 25.35 91.73 -71.46
CA ILE A 298 24.26 91.89 -72.43
C ILE A 298 24.14 93.35 -72.83
N GLU A 299 24.23 94.31 -71.91
CA GLU A 299 24.18 95.74 -72.19
C GLU A 299 25.40 96.15 -73.02
N GLU A 300 26.60 95.70 -72.66
CA GLU A 300 27.81 95.87 -73.46
C GLU A 300 27.67 95.18 -74.82
N ARG A 301 27.12 93.96 -74.87
CA ARG A 301 26.80 93.28 -76.13
C ARG A 301 25.65 93.92 -76.87
N ALA A 302 24.72 94.62 -76.23
CA ALA A 302 23.58 95.28 -76.84
C ALA A 302 24.02 96.62 -77.39
N GLN A 303 24.94 97.33 -76.73
CA GLN A 303 25.64 98.49 -77.27
C GLN A 303 26.55 98.08 -78.44
N ARG A 304 27.31 97.00 -78.30
CA ARG A 304 28.10 96.42 -79.41
C ARG A 304 27.20 95.89 -80.51
N ARG A 305 26.08 95.24 -80.19
CA ARG A 305 25.08 94.79 -81.18
C ARG A 305 24.29 95.93 -81.74
N GLU A 306 24.10 97.07 -81.09
CA GLU A 306 23.47 98.25 -81.70
C GLU A 306 24.46 98.91 -82.66
N ALA A 307 25.73 98.97 -82.29
CA ALA A 307 26.81 99.39 -83.18
C ALA A 307 26.98 98.42 -84.36
N GLU A 308 26.95 97.10 -84.10
CA GLU A 308 27.03 96.06 -85.11
C GLU A 308 25.73 95.95 -85.89
N ILE A 309 24.54 96.10 -85.33
CA ILE A 309 23.24 96.11 -86.03
C ILE A 309 23.15 97.38 -86.86
N LYS A 310 23.68 98.53 -86.44
CA LYS A 310 23.84 99.69 -87.34
C LYS A 310 24.80 99.34 -88.49
N ALA A 311 25.97 98.76 -88.19
CA ALA A 311 26.92 98.33 -89.21
C ALA A 311 26.43 97.15 -90.08
N HIS A 312 25.52 96.33 -89.56
CA HIS A 312 24.97 95.12 -90.15
C HIS A 312 23.62 95.40 -90.80
N GLN A 313 22.90 96.46 -90.43
CA GLN A 313 21.83 97.10 -91.20
C GLN A 313 22.46 97.86 -92.35
N GLU A 314 23.62 98.50 -92.20
CA GLU A 314 24.39 99.02 -93.34
C GLU A 314 24.90 97.88 -94.24
N LYS A 315 25.43 96.78 -93.68
CA LYS A 315 25.84 95.60 -94.47
C LYS A 315 24.66 94.78 -95.00
N ILE A 316 23.51 94.72 -94.33
CA ILE A 316 22.31 94.05 -94.84
C ILE A 316 21.66 94.98 -95.86
N LEU A 317 21.53 96.28 -95.68
CA LEU A 317 21.13 97.20 -96.76
C LEU A 317 22.09 97.09 -97.95
N ALA A 318 23.39 96.87 -97.73
CA ALA A 318 24.36 96.60 -98.80
C ALA A 318 24.22 95.19 -99.42
N LYS A 319 23.99 94.14 -98.63
CA LYS A 319 23.83 92.74 -99.11
C LYS A 319 22.43 92.43 -99.65
N TYR A 320 21.40 93.15 -99.21
CA TYR A 320 20.04 93.14 -99.78
C TYR A 320 20.00 93.97 -101.06
N ARG A 321 20.80 95.05 -101.18
CA ARG A 321 21.09 95.73 -102.47
C ARG A 321 21.94 94.87 -103.43
N ALA A 322 22.69 93.89 -102.92
CA ALA A 322 23.57 93.01 -103.70
C ALA A 322 23.05 91.55 -103.86
N GLY A 323 21.83 91.26 -103.42
CA GLY A 323 21.11 90.00 -103.69
C GLY A 323 21.40 88.82 -102.75
N GLY A 324 20.31 88.19 -102.26
CA GLY A 324 20.28 86.75 -101.94
C GLY A 324 20.01 86.34 -100.48
N GLY A 325 18.76 85.99 -100.17
CA GLY A 325 18.29 85.45 -98.88
C GLY A 325 18.47 83.93 -98.69
N GLU A 326 19.29 83.27 -99.51
CA GLU A 326 19.40 81.80 -99.51
C GLU A 326 20.46 81.24 -98.54
N SER A 327 21.46 82.04 -98.10
CA SER A 327 22.50 81.55 -97.20
C SER A 327 22.03 81.38 -95.74
N LEU A 328 21.04 82.16 -95.31
CA LEU A 328 20.53 82.15 -93.93
C LEU A 328 19.71 80.88 -93.62
N GLN A 329 19.11 80.28 -94.65
CA GLN A 329 18.26 79.10 -94.51
C GLN A 329 19.08 77.80 -94.41
N GLN A 330 20.33 77.80 -94.87
CA GLN A 330 21.26 76.67 -94.73
C GLN A 330 21.86 76.60 -93.32
N ASP A 331 22.17 77.74 -92.69
CA ASP A 331 22.70 77.79 -91.32
C ASP A 331 21.70 77.31 -90.26
N LEU A 332 20.40 77.56 -90.46
CA LEU A 332 19.36 77.06 -89.55
C LEU A 332 19.22 75.53 -89.62
N LYS A 333 19.28 74.96 -90.84
CA LYS A 333 19.26 73.50 -91.04
C LYS A 333 20.50 72.81 -90.48
N ALA A 334 21.64 73.49 -90.43
CA ALA A 334 22.85 72.94 -89.81
C ALA A 334 22.71 72.83 -88.28
N ARG A 335 22.07 73.80 -87.62
CA ARG A 335 21.85 73.78 -86.17
C ARG A 335 20.83 72.72 -85.72
N GLU A 336 19.77 72.51 -86.48
CA GLU A 336 18.79 71.46 -86.18
C GLU A 336 19.44 70.07 -86.14
N ARG A 337 20.38 69.79 -87.05
CA ARG A 337 21.14 68.53 -87.05
C ARG A 337 22.04 68.38 -85.82
N GLU A 338 22.67 69.45 -85.35
CA GLU A 338 23.51 69.39 -84.14
C GLU A 338 22.70 69.12 -82.87
N ASP A 339 21.49 69.67 -82.77
CA ASP A 339 20.62 69.46 -81.62
C ASP A 339 20.01 68.03 -81.62
N GLU A 340 19.69 67.48 -82.79
CA GLU A 340 19.31 66.06 -82.96
C GLU A 340 20.44 65.11 -82.53
N GLU A 341 21.69 65.39 -82.93
CA GLU A 341 22.85 64.59 -82.51
C GLU A 341 23.11 64.65 -81.00
N ARG A 342 22.89 65.81 -80.37
CA ARG A 342 23.00 65.95 -78.91
C ARG A 342 21.89 65.17 -78.19
N ALA A 343 20.65 65.24 -78.68
CA ALA A 343 19.52 64.49 -78.13
C ALA A 343 19.78 62.98 -78.16
N MET A 344 20.29 62.46 -79.27
CA MET A 344 20.66 61.05 -79.41
C MET A 344 21.79 60.63 -78.46
N LYS A 345 22.81 61.47 -78.26
CA LYS A 345 23.88 61.20 -77.28
C LYS A 345 23.35 61.13 -75.85
N TYR A 346 22.44 62.04 -75.46
CA TYR A 346 21.82 62.02 -74.13
C TYR A 346 20.98 60.77 -73.89
N GLN A 347 20.21 60.33 -74.90
CA GLN A 347 19.42 59.11 -74.80
C GLN A 347 20.30 57.87 -74.60
N MET A 348 21.37 57.75 -75.39
CA MET A 348 22.33 56.64 -75.26
C MET A 348 23.05 56.62 -73.91
N GLU A 349 23.39 57.79 -73.34
CA GLU A 349 23.97 57.88 -72.00
C GLU A 349 22.99 57.50 -70.90
N HIS A 350 21.72 57.91 -71.03
CA HIS A 350 20.67 57.56 -70.09
C HIS A 350 20.43 56.04 -70.07
N GLU A 351 20.29 55.41 -71.23
CA GLU A 351 20.12 53.96 -71.36
C GLU A 351 21.30 53.18 -70.77
N ARG A 352 22.54 53.65 -70.97
CA ARG A 352 23.73 53.06 -70.34
C ARG A 352 23.69 53.15 -68.81
N LYS A 353 23.23 54.27 -68.25
CA LYS A 353 23.08 54.46 -66.79
C LYS A 353 22.00 53.55 -66.22
N VAL A 354 20.83 53.45 -66.88
CA VAL A 354 19.73 52.56 -66.48
C VAL A 354 20.18 51.10 -66.50
N ASN A 355 20.80 50.64 -67.60
CA ASN A 355 21.33 49.27 -67.70
C ASN A 355 22.38 48.94 -66.62
N LYS A 356 23.23 49.91 -66.26
CA LYS A 356 24.21 49.74 -65.16
C LYS A 356 23.51 49.61 -63.81
N MET A 357 22.48 50.42 -63.55
CA MET A 357 21.68 50.37 -62.32
C MET A 357 20.89 49.06 -62.21
N GLU A 358 20.29 48.58 -63.29
CA GLU A 358 19.58 47.30 -63.30
C GLU A 358 20.51 46.12 -63.00
N LYS A 359 21.71 46.09 -63.61
CA LYS A 359 22.73 45.06 -63.30
C LYS A 359 23.16 45.09 -61.83
N LEU A 360 23.34 46.28 -61.25
CA LEU A 360 23.67 46.43 -59.82
C LEU A 360 22.52 45.95 -58.92
N ASN A 361 21.28 46.30 -59.26
CA ASN A 361 20.10 45.86 -58.51
C ASN A 361 19.88 44.34 -58.61
N ALA A 362 20.11 43.74 -59.79
CA ALA A 362 20.08 42.30 -59.96
C ALA A 362 21.14 41.58 -59.11
N ARG A 363 22.37 42.12 -59.05
CA ARG A 363 23.43 41.61 -58.16
C ARG A 363 23.04 41.70 -56.69
N LYS A 364 22.51 42.84 -56.24
CA LYS A 364 22.02 43.01 -54.85
C LYS A 364 20.91 42.02 -54.50
N ARG A 365 19.92 41.84 -55.37
CA ARG A 365 18.84 40.85 -55.19
C ARG A 365 19.40 39.42 -55.12
N SER A 366 20.39 39.09 -55.94
CA SER A 366 21.04 37.77 -55.88
C SER A 366 21.82 37.55 -54.59
N GLN A 367 22.51 38.58 -54.06
CA GLN A 367 23.21 38.50 -52.78
C GLN A 367 22.23 38.34 -51.62
N GLN A 368 21.18 39.15 -51.57
CA GLN A 368 20.12 39.05 -50.56
C GLN A 368 19.45 37.66 -50.56
N LYS A 369 19.19 37.07 -51.73
CA LYS A 369 18.67 35.69 -51.83
C LYS A 369 19.64 34.66 -51.27
N LYS A 370 20.95 34.81 -51.50
CA LYS A 370 21.97 33.91 -50.94
C LYS A 370 22.08 34.04 -49.42
N GLU A 371 22.10 35.27 -48.90
CA GLU A 371 22.12 35.54 -47.46
C GLU A 371 20.88 34.99 -46.76
N LEU A 372 19.69 35.20 -47.33
CA LEU A 372 18.45 34.63 -46.80
C LEU A 372 18.48 33.11 -46.79
N LYS A 373 18.97 32.48 -47.87
CA LYS A 373 19.11 31.02 -47.93
C LYS A 373 20.05 30.50 -46.84
N ASN A 374 21.21 31.13 -46.66
CA ASN A 374 22.18 30.74 -45.64
C ASN A 374 21.61 30.94 -44.23
N TYR A 375 20.88 32.03 -44.00
CA TYR A 375 20.20 32.29 -42.73
C TYR A 375 19.16 31.20 -42.41
N LEU A 376 18.30 30.86 -43.38
CA LEU A 376 17.30 29.80 -43.22
C LEU A 376 17.95 28.43 -42.99
N GLN A 377 19.04 28.13 -43.70
CA GLN A 377 19.79 26.89 -43.48
C GLN A 377 20.41 26.82 -42.08
N SER A 378 20.97 27.93 -41.59
CA SER A 378 21.50 28.02 -40.22
C SER A 378 20.40 27.86 -39.16
N GLN A 379 19.21 28.42 -39.41
CA GLN A 379 18.06 28.29 -38.51
C GLN A 379 17.49 26.87 -38.49
N ILE A 380 17.42 26.20 -39.66
CA ILE A 380 17.03 24.79 -39.73
C ILE A 380 18.03 23.93 -38.96
N HIS A 381 19.33 24.14 -39.19
CA HIS A 381 20.37 23.37 -38.50
C HIS A 381 20.36 23.56 -36.98
N SER A 382 20.10 24.78 -36.48
CA SER A 382 19.99 25.02 -35.04
C SER A 382 18.75 24.37 -34.43
N LEU A 383 17.63 24.33 -35.16
CA LEU A 383 16.42 23.61 -34.75
C LEU A 383 16.62 22.08 -34.76
N GLU A 384 17.33 21.54 -35.75
CA GLU A 384 17.70 20.12 -35.80
C GLU A 384 18.59 19.73 -34.63
N LEU A 385 19.63 20.52 -34.34
CA LEU A 385 20.49 20.31 -33.17
C LEU A 385 19.72 20.38 -31.85
N ALA A 386 18.75 21.29 -31.73
CA ALA A 386 17.89 21.37 -30.55
C ALA A 386 17.00 20.12 -30.41
N ARG A 387 16.40 19.65 -31.51
CA ARG A 387 15.61 18.41 -31.53
C ARG A 387 16.45 17.19 -31.16
N GLU A 388 17.66 17.06 -31.70
CA GLU A 388 18.56 15.96 -31.35
C GLU A 388 18.95 15.97 -29.87
N ARG A 389 19.14 17.14 -29.27
CA ARG A 389 19.41 17.26 -27.83
C ARG A 389 18.20 16.83 -27.01
N GLU A 390 17.00 17.32 -27.34
CA GLU A 390 15.76 16.90 -26.67
C GLU A 390 15.51 15.39 -26.80
N GLU A 391 15.78 14.80 -27.97
CA GLU A 391 15.64 13.36 -28.18
C GLU A 391 16.65 12.56 -27.35
N LYS A 392 17.91 13.03 -27.24
CA LYS A 392 18.92 12.42 -26.37
C LYS A 392 18.51 12.49 -24.91
N GLU A 393 18.05 13.64 -24.43
CA GLU A 393 17.57 13.81 -23.05
C GLU A 393 16.36 12.91 -22.76
N ARG A 394 15.39 12.84 -23.69
CA ARG A 394 14.24 11.91 -23.57
C ARG A 394 14.67 10.45 -23.56
N ALA A 395 15.65 10.08 -24.37
CA ALA A 395 16.18 8.72 -24.40
C ALA A 395 16.92 8.35 -23.10
N GLU A 396 17.69 9.29 -22.53
CA GLU A 396 18.34 9.12 -21.23
C GLU A 396 17.32 8.99 -20.10
N TYR A 397 16.31 9.86 -20.06
CA TYR A 397 15.23 9.79 -19.09
C TYR A 397 14.44 8.47 -19.20
N ALA A 398 14.16 8.01 -20.41
CA ALA A 398 13.50 6.71 -20.63
C ALA A 398 14.37 5.54 -20.17
N ARG A 399 15.70 5.60 -20.33
CA ARG A 399 16.63 4.58 -19.81
C ARG A 399 16.66 4.61 -18.29
N GLU A 400 16.64 5.78 -17.66
CA GLU A 400 16.63 5.93 -16.21
C GLU A 400 15.35 5.37 -15.59
N ILE A 401 14.19 5.64 -16.19
CA ILE A 401 12.91 5.03 -15.79
C ILE A 401 12.98 3.50 -15.91
N LYS A 402 13.50 2.96 -17.03
CA LYS A 402 13.64 1.51 -17.20
C LYS A 402 14.52 0.89 -16.12
N ARG A 403 15.67 1.51 -15.80
CA ARG A 403 16.55 1.07 -14.70
C ARG A 403 15.84 1.10 -13.35
N SER A 404 15.11 2.18 -13.04
CA SER A 404 14.33 2.28 -11.79
C SER A 404 13.28 1.18 -11.68
N ILE A 405 12.57 0.87 -12.78
CA ILE A 405 11.58 -0.21 -12.82
C ILE A 405 12.26 -1.57 -12.61
N GLU A 406 13.39 -1.82 -13.27
CA GLU A 406 14.16 -3.06 -13.13
C GLU A 406 14.67 -3.26 -11.69
N GLU A 407 15.23 -2.20 -11.08
CA GLU A 407 15.69 -2.19 -9.69
C GLU A 407 14.54 -2.46 -8.71
N ASP A 408 13.39 -1.83 -8.90
CA ASP A 408 12.23 -2.06 -8.06
C ASP A 408 11.66 -3.47 -8.23
N SER A 409 11.72 -4.03 -9.45
CA SER A 409 11.39 -5.43 -9.71
C SER A 409 12.34 -6.38 -8.98
N LEU A 410 13.65 -6.10 -8.98
CA LEU A 410 14.65 -6.90 -8.27
C LEU A 410 14.44 -6.84 -6.76
N LYS A 411 14.23 -5.63 -6.20
CA LYS A 411 13.90 -5.45 -4.78
C LYS A 411 12.62 -6.18 -4.38
N ALA A 412 11.61 -6.20 -5.26
CA ALA A 412 10.36 -6.94 -5.03
C ALA A 412 10.59 -8.45 -5.06
N LYS A 413 11.36 -8.97 -6.04
CA LYS A 413 11.74 -10.39 -6.12
C LYS A 413 12.54 -10.84 -4.89
N ASP A 414 13.49 -10.02 -4.42
CA ASP A 414 14.27 -10.32 -3.21
C ASP A 414 13.41 -10.33 -1.95
N LYS A 415 12.48 -9.38 -1.80
CA LYS A 415 11.51 -9.39 -0.70
C LYS A 415 10.64 -10.65 -0.76
N ALA A 416 10.14 -11.03 -1.93
CA ALA A 416 9.35 -12.24 -2.10
C ALA A 416 10.16 -13.50 -1.76
N ARG A 417 11.43 -13.57 -2.17
CA ARG A 417 12.34 -14.67 -1.84
C ARG A 417 12.57 -14.77 -0.33
N ARG A 418 12.86 -13.65 0.34
CA ARG A 418 13.03 -13.60 1.82
C ARG A 418 11.78 -14.02 2.57
N VAL A 419 10.58 -13.65 2.09
CA VAL A 419 9.32 -14.10 2.69
C VAL A 419 9.12 -15.60 2.50
N LYS A 420 9.42 -16.13 1.30
CA LYS A 420 9.39 -17.58 1.02
C LYS A 420 10.33 -18.34 1.94
N GLU A 421 11.55 -17.84 2.11
CA GLU A 421 12.58 -18.44 2.96
C GLU A 421 12.16 -18.43 4.44
N LYS A 422 11.64 -17.31 4.95
CA LYS A 422 11.07 -17.25 6.30
C LYS A 422 9.90 -18.22 6.49
N ASN A 423 8.99 -18.31 5.53
CA ASN A 423 7.87 -19.25 5.60
C ASN A 423 8.34 -20.70 5.58
N LEU A 424 9.37 -21.01 4.78
CA LEU A 424 10.01 -22.32 4.76
C LEU A 424 10.60 -22.64 6.15
N GLN A 425 11.34 -21.70 6.74
CA GLN A 425 11.95 -21.85 8.05
C GLN A 425 10.88 -22.07 9.14
N TYR A 426 9.82 -21.26 9.16
CA TYR A 426 8.67 -21.48 10.05
C TYR A 426 8.03 -22.85 9.86
N SER A 427 7.88 -23.33 8.62
CA SER A 427 7.32 -24.66 8.36
C SER A 427 8.23 -25.79 8.86
N GLN A 428 9.55 -25.63 8.72
CA GLN A 428 10.53 -26.58 9.24
C GLN A 428 10.53 -26.61 10.77
N ASP A 429 10.45 -25.45 11.41
CA ASP A 429 10.36 -25.34 12.87
C ASP A 429 9.09 -26.01 13.41
N ILE A 430 7.94 -25.81 12.77
CA ILE A 430 6.68 -26.48 13.12
C ILE A 430 6.81 -28.00 12.96
N ILE A 431 7.39 -28.48 11.85
CA ILE A 431 7.60 -29.92 11.64
C ILE A 431 8.55 -30.49 12.71
N ALA A 432 9.63 -29.77 13.03
CA ALA A 432 10.56 -30.19 14.07
C ALA A 432 9.89 -30.25 15.45
N GLN A 433 9.03 -29.29 15.77
CA GLN A 433 8.24 -29.28 17.01
C GLN A 433 7.26 -30.44 17.05
N MET A 434 6.52 -30.69 15.96
CA MET A 434 5.62 -31.85 15.85
C MET A 434 6.37 -33.18 16.01
N LYS A 435 7.56 -33.32 15.41
CA LYS A 435 8.41 -34.50 15.59
C LYS A 435 8.85 -34.67 17.04
N ARG A 436 9.31 -33.60 17.70
CA ARG A 436 9.68 -33.64 19.13
C ARG A 436 8.50 -34.02 20.01
N ASP A 437 7.33 -33.46 19.76
CA ASP A 437 6.11 -33.77 20.52
C ASP A 437 5.65 -35.20 20.28
N ALA A 438 5.75 -35.70 19.04
CA ALA A 438 5.47 -37.09 18.70
C ALA A 438 6.46 -38.04 19.39
N SER A 439 7.77 -37.76 19.35
CA SER A 439 8.78 -38.55 20.07
C SER A 439 8.54 -38.55 21.57
N LYS A 440 8.27 -37.40 22.19
CA LYS A 440 7.93 -37.32 23.63
C LYS A 440 6.68 -38.12 23.97
N ARG A 441 5.65 -38.10 23.12
CA ARG A 441 4.44 -38.92 23.31
C ARG A 441 4.76 -40.40 23.18
N TYR A 442 5.61 -40.77 22.22
CA TYR A 442 6.01 -42.17 22.01
C TYR A 442 6.86 -42.69 23.16
N GLU A 443 7.87 -41.95 23.62
CA GLU A 443 8.66 -42.27 24.81
C GLU A 443 7.79 -42.37 26.07
N ALA A 444 6.88 -41.41 26.26
CA ALA A 444 5.94 -41.45 27.39
C ALA A 444 5.00 -42.66 27.33
N ALA A 445 4.58 -43.08 26.14
CA ALA A 445 3.72 -44.24 25.94
C ALA A 445 4.50 -45.57 26.04
N ALA A 446 5.76 -45.61 25.59
CA ALA A 446 6.60 -46.81 25.57
C ALA A 446 7.17 -47.14 26.97
N ASP A 447 7.59 -46.14 27.75
CA ASP A 447 8.26 -46.35 29.04
C ASP A 447 7.35 -46.24 30.27
N LYS A 448 6.16 -45.65 30.14
CA LYS A 448 5.29 -45.40 31.30
C LYS A 448 3.91 -46.00 31.10
N MET A 449 3.74 -47.18 31.70
CA MET A 449 2.43 -47.73 32.02
C MET A 449 1.57 -46.63 32.68
N PRO A 450 0.33 -46.38 32.19
CA PRO A 450 -0.59 -45.40 32.75
C PRO A 450 -0.65 -45.52 34.27
N HIS A 451 -0.70 -44.39 34.98
CA HIS A 451 -0.63 -44.40 36.44
C HIS A 451 -1.71 -45.29 37.08
N SER A 452 -2.91 -45.35 36.47
CA SER A 452 -4.00 -46.24 36.86
C SER A 452 -3.65 -47.74 36.76
N GLU A 453 -2.90 -48.15 35.74
CA GLU A 453 -2.43 -49.52 35.56
C GLU A 453 -1.24 -49.83 36.49
N LYS A 454 -0.35 -48.87 36.75
CA LYS A 454 0.70 -49.01 37.78
C LYS A 454 0.12 -49.24 39.17
N VAL A 455 -1.00 -48.58 39.49
CA VAL A 455 -1.71 -48.74 40.77
C VAL A 455 -2.41 -50.10 40.83
N LEU A 456 -3.04 -50.57 39.74
CA LEU A 456 -3.65 -51.90 39.68
C LEU A 456 -2.61 -53.03 39.79
N ASN A 457 -1.46 -52.86 39.12
CA ASN A 457 -0.36 -53.83 39.11
C ASN A 457 0.63 -53.64 40.27
N SER A 458 0.43 -52.66 41.16
CA SER A 458 1.40 -52.37 42.24
C SER A 458 1.62 -53.56 43.16
N ASN A 459 0.58 -54.36 43.42
CA ASN A 459 0.67 -55.55 44.26
C ASN A 459 1.49 -56.68 43.62
N ILE A 460 1.50 -56.76 42.28
CA ILE A 460 2.30 -57.72 41.51
C ILE A 460 3.73 -57.21 41.37
N LEU A 461 3.90 -55.93 41.02
CA LEU A 461 5.21 -55.27 40.84
C LEU A 461 6.00 -55.09 42.14
N GLN A 462 5.34 -54.93 43.29
CA GLN A 462 6.00 -54.84 44.61
C GLN A 462 6.39 -56.19 45.21
N GLY A 463 6.15 -57.32 44.53
CA GLY A 463 6.72 -58.61 44.91
C GLY A 463 6.44 -59.06 46.36
N LYS A 464 5.30 -58.67 46.95
CA LYS A 464 4.87 -59.15 48.28
C LYS A 464 3.93 -60.36 48.24
N GLY A 465 3.79 -61.00 47.08
CA GLY A 465 2.91 -62.16 46.88
C GLY A 465 3.61 -63.51 46.61
N MET A 466 4.94 -63.58 46.46
CA MET A 466 5.65 -64.83 46.15
C MET A 466 6.63 -65.26 47.27
N ARG A 467 6.13 -65.34 48.51
CA ARG A 467 6.70 -66.23 49.53
C ARG A 467 5.55 -66.99 50.16
N GLN A 468 5.36 -68.25 49.74
CA GLN A 468 4.71 -69.37 50.45
C GLN A 468 4.03 -70.34 49.48
N ILE A 469 4.72 -70.83 48.45
CA ILE A 469 4.50 -72.20 47.94
C ILE A 469 5.85 -72.67 47.41
N PHE A 470 6.67 -73.24 48.30
CA PHE A 470 7.65 -74.32 48.15
C PHE A 470 8.55 -74.32 49.38
#